data_AF-A0A2E0QK47-F1
#
_entry.id   AF-A0A2E0QK47-F1
#
_cell.length_a   1.000
_cell.length_b   1.000
_cell.length_c   1.000
_cell.angle_alpha   90.00
_cell.angle_beta   90.00
_cell.angle_gamma   90.00
#
_symmetry.space_group_name_H-M   'P 1'
#
loop_
_entity.id
_entity.type
_entity.pdbx_description
1 polymer ?
#
loop_
_entity_poly.entity_id
_entity_poly.type
_entity_poly.pdbx_seq_one_letter_code
_entity_poly.pdbx_strand_id
1 'polypeptide(L)'
;MFLKRIDKIIVTLFSILTLLVTAKSQTQISKVSKTENGLINLHFSLSDELYGVLYRSNSLEETGDPVSMINGNNNSVELSDEIGNLEKGFLKIKTYRKSDSLDIDNDGIPDTTELDTLGRMNPLNPAPPISISSGSQYIPNKEAFNTLSHRDNFPGSKDISEVKFLIFDVHTDSKKLYLINSKRYEYHFTFSRDAVGRYNDNTTFNNHSYFTNTRRRNVAGSIVYHPNHILKNGSKGIYTIEFWPSDPVAFKYVKIAYEMIITAMPFLRGKVAYHPSSETQRSLYFNETNEYRNSRVTVIDTNELMGNITYNALNTGESYGRLKLISGSQNISFRDIVILENIPND
;
A
#
# COMPACT_ATOMS: atom_id res chain seq x y z
N MET A 1 -58.35 42.53 68.00
CA MET A 1 -58.56 42.97 66.61
C MET A 1 -57.20 43.35 66.04
N PHE A 2 -56.61 42.47 65.21
CA PHE A 2 -55.55 42.66 64.20
C PHE A 2 -54.20 43.32 64.63
N LEU A 3 -52.98 42.91 64.24
CA LEU A 3 -52.44 42.01 63.21
C LEU A 3 -51.12 41.38 63.73
N LYS A 4 -50.93 40.07 63.51
CA LYS A 4 -49.61 39.41 63.54
C LYS A 4 -48.93 39.62 62.18
N ARG A 5 -47.67 40.07 62.21
CA ARG A 5 -46.78 40.22 61.05
C ARG A 5 -46.26 38.82 60.66
N ILE A 6 -46.56 38.37 59.44
CA ILE A 6 -46.01 37.15 58.85
C ILE A 6 -45.01 37.62 57.78
N ASP A 7 -43.73 37.43 58.04
CA ASP A 7 -42.68 37.60 57.03
C ASP A 7 -42.72 36.40 56.09
N LYS A 8 -43.06 36.65 54.82
CA LYS A 8 -43.00 35.67 53.74
C LYS A 8 -41.54 35.47 53.32
N ILE A 9 -40.97 34.31 53.66
CA ILE A 9 -39.75 33.82 53.03
C ILE A 9 -40.14 33.26 51.66
N ILE A 10 -39.75 33.96 50.60
CA ILE A 10 -39.81 33.45 49.23
C ILE A 10 -38.57 32.56 49.05
N VAL A 11 -38.77 31.25 49.03
CA VAL A 11 -37.74 30.29 48.61
C VAL A 11 -37.84 30.15 47.09
N THR A 12 -36.94 30.81 46.37
CA THR A 12 -36.77 30.64 44.93
C THR A 12 -36.01 29.33 44.70
N LEU A 13 -36.71 28.31 44.22
CA LEU A 13 -36.13 27.01 43.88
C LEU A 13 -35.35 27.13 42.56
N PHE A 14 -34.03 27.32 42.63
CA PHE A 14 -33.16 27.24 41.46
C PHE A 14 -33.00 25.76 41.07
N SER A 15 -33.73 25.32 40.04
CA SER A 15 -33.49 24.01 39.43
C SER A 15 -32.15 24.07 38.70
N ILE A 16 -31.12 23.48 39.31
CA ILE A 16 -29.84 23.23 38.64
C ILE A 16 -30.10 22.10 37.64
N LEU A 17 -30.40 22.47 36.40
CA LEU A 17 -30.31 21.56 35.27
C LEU A 17 -28.82 21.34 35.01
N THR A 18 -28.25 20.29 35.62
CA THR A 18 -26.94 19.78 35.26
C THR A 18 -27.02 19.26 33.83
N LEU A 19 -26.64 20.08 32.87
CA LEU A 19 -26.21 19.59 31.56
C LEU A 19 -25.01 18.67 31.83
N LEU A 20 -25.26 17.36 31.84
CA LEU A 20 -24.23 16.35 31.64
C LEU A 20 -23.70 16.55 30.22
N VAL A 21 -22.74 17.46 30.06
CA VAL A 21 -21.81 17.41 28.94
C VAL A 21 -21.07 16.11 29.16
N THR A 22 -21.52 15.04 28.50
CA THR A 22 -20.71 13.85 28.31
C THR A 22 -19.49 14.32 27.55
N ALA A 23 -18.40 14.56 28.27
CA ALA A 23 -17.10 14.69 27.64
C ALA A 23 -16.95 13.42 26.80
N LYS A 24 -16.91 13.56 25.47
CA LYS A 24 -16.54 12.45 24.58
C LYS A 24 -15.23 11.93 25.15
N SER A 25 -15.25 10.70 25.69
CA SER A 25 -14.04 10.03 26.15
C SER A 25 -13.07 10.05 24.98
N GLN A 26 -12.01 10.85 25.11
CA GLN A 26 -10.97 10.89 24.11
C GLN A 26 -10.29 9.54 24.16
N THR A 27 -10.30 8.81 23.05
CA THR A 27 -9.54 7.57 22.92
C THR A 27 -8.08 7.85 23.23
N GLN A 28 -7.59 7.33 24.35
CA GLN A 28 -6.23 7.55 24.79
C GLN A 28 -5.32 6.48 24.19
N ILE A 29 -4.27 6.92 23.52
CA ILE A 29 -3.19 6.04 23.06
C ILE A 29 -2.44 5.54 24.29
N SER A 30 -2.48 4.24 24.53
CA SER A 30 -1.87 3.61 25.69
C SER A 30 -0.38 3.33 25.48
N LYS A 31 0.04 3.10 24.22
CA LYS A 31 1.43 2.84 23.87
C LYS A 31 1.71 3.26 22.42
N VAL A 32 2.89 3.86 22.21
CA VAL A 32 3.48 4.09 20.90
C VAL A 32 4.76 3.28 20.81
N SER A 33 4.97 2.55 19.71
CA SER A 33 6.23 1.87 19.41
C SER A 33 6.67 2.17 17.98
N LYS A 34 7.98 2.09 17.73
CA LYS A 34 8.56 2.26 16.40
C LYS A 34 9.48 1.07 16.13
N THR A 35 9.30 0.41 14.98
CA THR A 35 10.19 -0.67 14.54
C THR A 35 11.47 -0.11 13.93
N GLU A 36 12.51 -0.93 13.81
CA GLU A 36 13.77 -0.54 13.14
C GLU A 36 13.56 -0.14 11.67
N ASN A 37 12.52 -0.67 11.03
CA ASN A 37 12.14 -0.32 9.66
C ASN A 37 11.23 0.91 9.57
N GLY A 38 11.00 1.62 10.69
CA GLY A 38 10.27 2.89 10.71
C GLY A 38 8.75 2.78 10.80
N LEU A 39 8.20 1.58 10.96
CA LEU A 39 6.76 1.38 11.21
C LEU A 39 6.42 1.87 12.62
N ILE A 40 5.42 2.74 12.73
CA ILE A 40 4.90 3.24 14.00
C ILE A 40 3.62 2.46 14.33
N ASN A 41 3.57 1.84 15.51
CA ASN A 41 2.39 1.13 16.00
C ASN A 41 1.78 1.90 17.17
N LEU A 42 0.47 2.14 17.09
CA LEU A 42 -0.33 2.82 18.10
C LEU A 42 -1.28 1.82 18.73
N HIS A 43 -1.14 1.61 20.04
CA HIS A 43 -2.04 0.76 20.80
C HIS A 43 -3.00 1.61 21.63
N PHE A 44 -4.26 1.19 21.68
CA PHE A 44 -5.33 1.85 22.44
C PHE A 44 -6.48 0.89 22.68
N SER A 45 -7.29 1.12 23.71
CA SER A 45 -8.50 0.32 23.97
C SER A 45 -9.66 0.79 23.09
N LEU A 46 -10.39 -0.16 22.50
CA LEU A 46 -11.51 0.15 21.62
C LEU A 46 -12.71 -0.78 21.89
N SER A 47 -13.84 -0.19 22.29
CA SER A 47 -15.11 -0.90 22.50
C SER A 47 -15.63 -1.51 21.20
N ASP A 48 -16.29 -2.66 21.30
CA ASP A 48 -16.95 -3.34 20.18
C ASP A 48 -18.06 -2.55 19.48
N GLU A 49 -18.62 -1.52 20.12
CA GLU A 49 -19.55 -0.56 19.50
C GLU A 49 -18.86 0.44 18.55
N LEU A 50 -17.53 0.50 18.57
CA LEU A 50 -16.73 1.48 17.84
C LEU A 50 -15.84 0.81 16.79
N TYR A 51 -15.45 1.58 15.79
CA TYR A 51 -14.29 1.29 14.95
C TYR A 51 -13.33 2.49 14.98
N GLY A 52 -12.04 2.21 14.78
CA GLY A 52 -10.97 3.19 14.81
C GLY A 52 -10.41 3.41 13.41
N VAL A 53 -10.10 4.67 13.11
CA VAL A 53 -9.47 5.08 11.85
C VAL A 53 -8.20 5.85 12.17
N LEU A 54 -7.10 5.39 11.58
CA LEU A 54 -5.82 6.07 11.61
C LEU A 54 -5.78 7.05 10.44
N TYR A 55 -5.57 8.31 10.77
CA TYR A 55 -5.31 9.38 9.83
C TYR A 55 -3.85 9.80 9.87
N ARG A 56 -3.33 10.14 8.71
CA ARG A 56 -1.96 10.61 8.51
C ARG A 56 -1.97 11.99 7.88
N SER A 57 -1.21 12.91 8.46
CA SER A 57 -1.04 14.26 7.94
C SER A 57 0.42 14.70 7.92
N ASN A 58 0.72 15.70 7.10
CA ASN A 58 1.97 16.44 7.14
C ASN A 58 1.88 17.70 8.03
N SER A 59 0.68 18.02 8.54
CA SER A 59 0.39 19.17 9.41
C SER A 59 -0.46 18.77 10.62
N LEU A 60 -0.34 19.50 11.73
CA LEU A 60 -1.22 19.37 12.91
C LEU A 60 -2.59 20.01 12.70
N GLU A 61 -2.72 20.88 11.70
CA GLU A 61 -3.93 21.68 11.45
C GLU A 61 -4.97 20.91 10.63
N GLU A 62 -4.53 19.91 9.89
CA GLU A 62 -5.37 19.10 9.01
C GLU A 62 -5.69 17.74 9.63
N THR A 63 -6.83 17.16 9.26
CA THR A 63 -7.14 15.78 9.65
C THR A 63 -6.17 14.79 8.99
N GLY A 64 -5.80 15.03 7.73
CA GLY A 64 -4.99 14.12 6.93
C GLY A 64 -5.80 13.02 6.24
N ASP A 65 -5.09 12.11 5.59
CA ASP A 65 -5.65 10.99 4.83
C ASP A 65 -5.88 9.77 5.74
N PRO A 66 -7.00 9.05 5.60
CA PRO A 66 -7.20 7.79 6.30
C PRO A 66 -6.31 6.68 5.68
N VAL A 67 -5.57 5.95 6.53
CA VAL A 67 -4.53 5.01 6.09
C VAL A 67 -4.68 3.60 6.66
N SER A 68 -5.51 3.44 7.70
CA SER A 68 -5.79 2.15 8.31
C SER A 68 -7.09 2.22 9.11
N MET A 69 -7.85 1.13 9.13
CA MET A 69 -9.05 1.01 9.93
C MET A 69 -9.07 -0.30 10.72
N ILE A 70 -9.74 -0.33 11.87
CA ILE A 70 -9.91 -1.54 12.67
C ILE A 70 -11.23 -1.53 13.46
N ASN A 71 -11.90 -2.68 13.51
CA ASN A 71 -13.05 -2.89 14.38
C ASN A 71 -12.62 -2.97 15.85
N GLY A 72 -13.39 -2.34 16.73
CA GLY A 72 -13.26 -2.55 18.17
C GLY A 72 -13.75 -3.93 18.60
N ASN A 73 -13.21 -4.39 19.73
CA ASN A 73 -13.45 -5.74 20.27
C ASN A 73 -13.40 -5.78 21.81
N ASN A 74 -13.65 -4.66 22.48
CA ASN A 74 -13.54 -4.47 23.94
C ASN A 74 -12.13 -4.73 24.52
N ASN A 75 -11.09 -4.80 23.68
CA ASN A 75 -9.71 -5.00 24.09
C ASN A 75 -8.79 -3.90 23.53
N SER A 76 -7.49 -4.03 23.81
CA SER A 76 -6.47 -3.22 23.15
C SER A 76 -6.36 -3.64 21.69
N VAL A 77 -6.46 -2.67 20.79
CA VAL A 77 -6.24 -2.82 19.34
C VAL A 77 -4.95 -2.12 18.92
N GLU A 78 -4.50 -2.38 17.69
CA GLU A 78 -3.31 -1.78 17.09
C GLU A 78 -3.66 -1.19 15.72
N LEU A 79 -3.25 0.06 15.49
CA LEU A 79 -3.21 0.68 14.16
C LEU A 79 -1.79 1.15 13.90
N SER A 80 -1.31 0.93 12.68
CA SER A 80 0.10 1.18 12.35
C SER A 80 0.23 1.88 11.01
N ASP A 81 1.25 2.71 10.86
CA ASP A 81 1.61 3.32 9.59
C ASP A 81 3.09 3.72 9.55
N GLU A 82 3.62 4.00 8.37
CA GLU A 82 4.99 4.45 8.16
C GLU A 82 5.07 5.94 7.81
N ILE A 83 6.05 6.64 8.39
CA ILE A 83 6.29 8.04 8.02
C ILE A 83 7.17 8.21 6.78
N GLY A 84 7.84 7.14 6.34
CA GLY A 84 8.78 7.15 5.20
C GLY A 84 9.95 8.10 5.43
N ASN A 85 10.33 8.86 4.39
CA ASN A 85 11.49 9.76 4.41
C ASN A 85 11.19 11.16 4.96
N LEU A 86 9.95 11.44 5.38
CA LEU A 86 9.58 12.78 5.85
C LEU A 86 10.26 13.13 7.17
N GLU A 87 10.74 14.38 7.27
CA GLU A 87 11.25 14.95 8.54
C GLU A 87 10.17 15.00 9.62
N LYS A 88 8.93 15.29 9.22
CA LYS A 88 7.77 15.42 10.10
C LYS A 88 6.56 14.70 9.51
N GLY A 89 5.80 14.06 10.37
CA GLY A 89 4.51 13.45 10.05
C GLY A 89 3.68 13.30 11.32
N PHE A 90 2.36 13.42 11.18
CA PHE A 90 1.43 13.37 12.28
C PHE A 90 0.44 12.22 12.07
N LEU A 91 0.20 11.48 13.14
CA LEU A 91 -0.78 10.41 13.19
C LEU A 91 -1.89 10.78 14.15
N LYS A 92 -3.14 10.56 13.74
CA LYS A 92 -4.33 10.86 14.55
C LYS A 92 -5.29 9.69 14.48
N ILE A 93 -5.73 9.22 15.64
CA ILE A 93 -6.81 8.24 15.73
C ILE A 93 -8.12 9.01 15.92
N LYS A 94 -9.10 8.69 15.08
CA LYS A 94 -10.51 9.01 15.35
C LYS A 94 -11.27 7.71 15.55
N THR A 95 -12.27 7.74 16.42
CA THR A 95 -13.17 6.62 16.66
C THR A 95 -14.59 7.03 16.29
N TYR A 96 -15.33 6.08 15.73
CA TYR A 96 -16.67 6.27 15.21
C TYR A 96 -17.57 5.16 15.73
N ARG A 97 -18.86 5.46 15.93
CA ARG A 97 -19.82 4.43 16.31
C ARG A 97 -20.19 3.63 15.08
N LYS A 98 -20.24 2.30 15.22
CA LYS A 98 -20.70 1.42 14.14
C LYS A 98 -22.14 1.70 13.72
N SER A 99 -22.95 2.23 14.65
CA SER A 99 -24.34 2.64 14.41
C SER A 99 -24.50 3.87 13.52
N ASP A 100 -23.44 4.67 13.33
CA ASP A 100 -23.51 5.91 12.54
C ASP A 100 -23.45 5.64 11.04
N SER A 101 -23.10 4.40 10.64
CA SER A 101 -23.04 3.93 9.25
C SER A 101 -22.31 4.90 8.31
N LEU A 102 -21.18 5.44 8.77
CA LEU A 102 -20.34 6.30 7.94
C LEU A 102 -19.69 5.50 6.79
N ASP A 103 -19.32 6.23 5.76
CA ASP A 103 -18.69 5.78 4.53
C ASP A 103 -17.57 6.79 4.24
N ILE A 104 -16.33 6.42 4.58
CA ILE A 104 -15.18 7.34 4.56
C ILE A 104 -14.61 7.50 3.15
N ASP A 105 -14.65 6.46 2.32
CA ASP A 105 -14.15 6.53 0.94
C ASP A 105 -15.21 6.94 -0.09
N ASN A 106 -16.46 7.13 0.37
CA ASN A 106 -17.62 7.63 -0.36
C ASN A 106 -18.00 6.75 -1.56
N ASP A 107 -17.96 5.43 -1.40
CA ASP A 107 -18.34 4.48 -2.43
C ASP A 107 -19.82 4.04 -2.36
N GLY A 108 -20.54 4.45 -1.30
CA GLY A 108 -21.93 4.13 -1.02
C GLY A 108 -22.13 2.91 -0.13
N ILE A 109 -21.06 2.27 0.34
CA ILE A 109 -21.06 1.14 1.26
C ILE A 109 -20.56 1.61 2.64
N PRO A 110 -21.26 1.31 3.75
CA PRO A 110 -20.78 1.72 5.06
C PRO A 110 -19.45 1.04 5.44
N ASP A 111 -18.53 1.78 6.06
CA ASP A 111 -17.20 1.33 6.50
C ASP A 111 -17.26 -0.01 7.26
N THR A 112 -18.28 -0.18 8.10
CA THR A 112 -18.47 -1.37 8.93
C THR A 112 -18.78 -2.62 8.11
N THR A 113 -19.52 -2.49 7.00
CA THR A 113 -19.83 -3.60 6.11
C THR A 113 -18.57 -4.10 5.41
N GLU A 114 -17.70 -3.18 5.02
CA GLU A 114 -16.43 -3.51 4.36
C GLU A 114 -15.39 -4.03 5.34
N LEU A 115 -15.32 -3.47 6.56
CA LEU A 115 -14.48 -3.99 7.64
C LEU A 115 -14.80 -5.45 7.99
N ASP A 116 -16.08 -5.80 7.99
CA ASP A 116 -16.54 -7.18 8.26
C ASP A 116 -16.29 -8.12 7.07
N THR A 117 -15.94 -7.59 5.89
CA THR A 117 -15.67 -8.34 4.66
C THR A 117 -14.30 -8.03 4.03
N LEU A 118 -13.33 -7.61 4.87
CA LEU A 118 -11.96 -7.32 4.45
C LEU A 118 -11.37 -8.44 3.59
N GLY A 119 -10.77 -8.06 2.46
CA GLY A 119 -10.24 -8.98 1.45
C GLY A 119 -11.20 -9.25 0.30
N ARG A 120 -12.51 -9.05 0.50
CA ARG A 120 -13.48 -8.90 -0.60
C ARG A 120 -13.72 -7.42 -0.92
N MET A 121 -13.78 -6.59 0.11
CA MET A 121 -13.92 -5.13 0.07
C MET A 121 -12.79 -4.48 0.88
N ASN A 122 -12.71 -3.15 0.87
CA ASN A 122 -11.71 -2.40 1.60
C ASN A 122 -12.23 -0.98 1.89
N PRO A 123 -12.46 -0.60 3.16
CA PRO A 123 -13.11 0.67 3.54
C PRO A 123 -12.31 1.95 3.24
N LEU A 124 -11.16 1.81 2.58
CA LEU A 124 -10.27 2.89 2.19
C LEU A 124 -9.97 2.84 0.68
N ASN A 125 -10.79 2.14 -0.09
CA ASN A 125 -10.62 1.94 -1.51
C ASN A 125 -12.00 1.79 -2.18
N PRO A 126 -12.51 2.86 -2.82
CA PRO A 126 -13.89 2.95 -3.33
C PRO A 126 -14.11 2.16 -4.63
N ALA A 127 -13.30 1.13 -4.84
CA ALA A 127 -13.40 0.23 -5.97
C ALA A 127 -14.59 -0.72 -5.75
N PRO A 128 -15.43 -0.98 -6.76
CA PRO A 128 -16.42 -2.04 -6.65
C PRO A 128 -15.76 -3.42 -6.51
N PRO A 129 -16.31 -4.33 -5.68
CA PRO A 129 -15.74 -5.65 -5.45
C PRO A 129 -15.74 -6.49 -6.73
N ILE A 130 -14.69 -7.28 -6.90
CA ILE A 130 -14.53 -8.24 -8.00
C ILE A 130 -14.58 -9.68 -7.47
N SER A 131 -14.70 -10.65 -8.38
CA SER A 131 -14.52 -12.06 -8.01
C SER A 131 -13.12 -12.29 -7.45
N ILE A 132 -13.00 -13.03 -6.35
CA ILE A 132 -11.70 -13.42 -5.77
C ILE A 132 -10.82 -14.20 -6.75
N SER A 133 -11.45 -14.89 -7.72
CA SER A 133 -10.73 -15.58 -8.80
C SER A 133 -10.05 -14.62 -9.77
N SER A 134 -10.45 -13.34 -9.79
CA SER A 134 -9.90 -12.30 -10.63
C SER A 134 -8.89 -11.40 -9.93
N GLY A 135 -8.98 -11.26 -8.60
CA GLY A 135 -8.12 -10.38 -7.80
C GLY A 135 -8.73 -10.06 -6.45
N SER A 136 -8.17 -9.06 -5.77
CA SER A 136 -8.60 -8.56 -4.46
C SER A 136 -8.43 -7.03 -4.39
N GLN A 137 -9.04 -6.42 -3.38
CA GLN A 137 -8.88 -5.01 -3.03
C GLN A 137 -8.08 -4.80 -1.74
N TYR A 138 -7.74 -5.91 -1.07
CA TYR A 138 -6.98 -5.93 0.17
C TYR A 138 -6.24 -7.27 0.31
N ILE A 139 -4.93 -7.22 0.58
CA ILE A 139 -4.10 -8.42 0.80
C ILE A 139 -3.51 -8.30 2.22
N PRO A 140 -4.06 -9.03 3.21
CA PRO A 140 -3.66 -8.86 4.61
C PRO A 140 -2.25 -9.38 4.92
N ASN A 141 -1.77 -10.36 4.16
CA ASN A 141 -0.55 -11.10 4.51
C ASN A 141 0.13 -11.73 3.28
N LYS A 142 1.30 -12.32 3.51
CA LYS A 142 2.12 -12.94 2.47
C LYS A 142 1.44 -14.17 1.85
N GLU A 143 0.66 -14.90 2.62
CA GLU A 143 -0.09 -16.07 2.15
C GLU A 143 -1.08 -15.65 1.07
N ALA A 144 -1.88 -14.60 1.31
CA ALA A 144 -2.80 -14.02 0.35
C ALA A 144 -2.08 -13.39 -0.86
N PHE A 145 -0.88 -12.83 -0.69
CA PHE A 145 -0.07 -12.39 -1.83
C PHE A 145 0.31 -13.58 -2.74
N ASN A 146 0.72 -14.70 -2.15
CA ASN A 146 1.11 -15.90 -2.89
C ASN A 146 -0.05 -16.59 -3.62
N THR A 147 -1.31 -16.39 -3.17
CA THR A 147 -2.46 -16.95 -3.88
C THR A 147 -2.69 -16.22 -5.21
N LEU A 148 -2.40 -14.92 -5.28
CA LEU A 148 -2.55 -14.09 -6.48
C LEU A 148 -1.30 -14.02 -7.34
N SER A 149 -0.11 -14.25 -6.77
CA SER A 149 1.14 -14.01 -7.47
C SER A 149 1.44 -15.02 -8.57
N HIS A 150 1.94 -14.55 -9.70
CA HIS A 150 2.57 -15.40 -10.70
C HIS A 150 4.05 -15.56 -10.36
N ARG A 151 4.62 -16.75 -10.61
CA ARG A 151 6.04 -17.01 -10.44
C ARG A 151 6.67 -17.21 -11.80
N ASP A 152 7.53 -16.30 -12.19
CA ASP A 152 8.37 -16.43 -13.36
C ASP A 152 9.84 -16.58 -12.95
N ASN A 153 10.55 -17.40 -13.71
CA ASN A 153 12.01 -17.46 -13.66
C ASN A 153 12.54 -16.53 -14.75
N PHE A 154 13.01 -15.34 -14.36
CA PHE A 154 13.74 -14.48 -15.29
C PHE A 154 15.20 -14.89 -15.30
N PRO A 155 15.89 -14.85 -16.47
CA PRO A 155 17.34 -14.97 -16.49
C PRO A 155 17.94 -13.89 -15.59
N GLY A 156 18.66 -14.27 -14.54
CA GLY A 156 19.20 -13.31 -13.57
C GLY A 156 18.36 -13.13 -12.30
N SER A 157 17.19 -13.76 -12.17
CA SER A 157 16.39 -13.76 -10.94
C SER A 157 15.47 -14.97 -10.85
N LYS A 158 15.78 -15.87 -9.93
CA LYS A 158 14.98 -17.07 -9.62
C LYS A 158 13.91 -16.73 -8.58
N ASP A 159 12.73 -17.34 -8.71
CA ASP A 159 11.62 -17.24 -7.74
C ASP A 159 11.03 -15.82 -7.56
N ILE A 160 11.04 -14.98 -8.60
CA ILE A 160 10.32 -13.71 -8.56
C ILE A 160 8.82 -14.00 -8.49
N SER A 161 8.18 -13.56 -7.41
CA SER A 161 6.72 -13.61 -7.26
C SER A 161 6.17 -12.21 -7.45
N GLU A 162 5.24 -12.03 -8.39
CA GLU A 162 4.61 -10.73 -8.65
C GLU A 162 3.08 -10.73 -8.60
N VAL A 163 2.52 -9.69 -8.00
CA VAL A 163 1.09 -9.35 -8.08
C VAL A 163 0.95 -8.07 -8.89
N LYS A 164 0.25 -8.14 -10.03
CA LYS A 164 -0.04 -6.96 -10.84
C LYS A 164 -1.07 -6.09 -10.11
N PHE A 165 -0.99 -4.78 -10.31
CA PHE A 165 -2.01 -3.86 -9.82
C PHE A 165 -2.48 -2.92 -10.93
N LEU A 166 -3.70 -2.44 -10.79
CA LEU A 166 -4.29 -1.42 -11.65
C LEU A 166 -5.09 -0.44 -10.82
N ILE A 167 -4.75 0.84 -10.92
CA ILE A 167 -5.46 1.93 -10.28
C ILE A 167 -6.19 2.71 -11.35
N PHE A 168 -7.51 2.77 -11.27
CA PHE A 168 -8.32 3.62 -12.14
C PHE A 168 -8.55 5.00 -11.52
N ASP A 169 -8.92 5.95 -12.37
CA ASP A 169 -9.37 7.29 -11.98
C ASP A 169 -8.32 8.11 -11.21
N VAL A 170 -7.03 7.93 -11.51
CA VAL A 170 -5.92 8.66 -10.83
C VAL A 170 -5.93 10.18 -11.05
N HIS A 171 -6.80 10.65 -11.95
CA HIS A 171 -7.07 12.05 -12.26
C HIS A 171 -8.23 12.64 -11.45
N THR A 172 -8.81 11.86 -10.53
CA THR A 172 -9.93 12.23 -9.67
C THR A 172 -9.61 11.93 -8.21
N ASP A 173 -10.47 12.33 -7.29
CA ASP A 173 -10.34 11.99 -5.87
C ASP A 173 -10.84 10.57 -5.55
N SER A 174 -11.66 9.94 -6.41
CA SER A 174 -12.20 8.58 -6.25
C SER A 174 -11.36 7.55 -7.01
N LYS A 175 -10.11 7.35 -6.56
CA LYS A 175 -9.13 6.43 -7.16
C LYS A 175 -9.46 4.99 -6.74
N LYS A 176 -9.37 4.04 -7.68
CA LYS A 176 -9.84 2.65 -7.47
C LYS A 176 -8.71 1.66 -7.70
N LEU A 177 -8.18 1.07 -6.62
CA LEU A 177 -7.10 0.09 -6.69
C LEU A 177 -7.66 -1.33 -6.81
N TYR A 178 -7.09 -2.09 -7.75
CA TYR A 178 -7.26 -3.53 -7.86
C TYR A 178 -5.91 -4.22 -7.79
N LEU A 179 -5.83 -5.27 -6.96
CA LEU A 179 -4.71 -6.20 -6.86
C LEU A 179 -5.09 -7.46 -7.65
N ILE A 180 -4.40 -7.69 -8.75
CA ILE A 180 -4.84 -8.61 -9.80
C ILE A 180 -4.33 -10.02 -9.49
N ASN A 181 -5.16 -11.03 -9.78
CA ASN A 181 -4.67 -12.41 -9.85
C ASN A 181 -3.78 -12.58 -11.08
N SER A 182 -2.47 -12.37 -10.92
CA SER A 182 -1.47 -12.47 -11.99
C SER A 182 -1.41 -13.86 -12.62
N LYS A 183 -1.83 -14.92 -11.91
CA LYS A 183 -1.91 -16.27 -12.48
C LYS A 183 -2.97 -16.38 -13.58
N ARG A 184 -4.00 -15.52 -13.52
CA ARG A 184 -5.13 -15.53 -14.45
C ARG A 184 -4.99 -14.48 -15.53
N TYR A 185 -4.53 -13.27 -15.17
CA TYR A 185 -4.44 -12.15 -16.09
C TYR A 185 -2.99 -11.77 -16.35
N GLU A 186 -2.50 -12.17 -17.51
CA GLU A 186 -1.18 -11.77 -18.00
C GLU A 186 -1.10 -10.26 -18.29
N TYR A 187 -2.19 -9.64 -18.74
CA TYR A 187 -2.23 -8.24 -19.14
C TYR A 187 -3.22 -7.42 -18.30
N HIS A 188 -2.84 -6.19 -17.93
CA HIS A 188 -3.75 -5.25 -17.25
C HIS A 188 -5.00 -4.96 -18.09
N PHE A 189 -4.88 -4.94 -19.43
CA PHE A 189 -6.01 -4.74 -20.33
C PHE A 189 -7.04 -5.86 -20.21
N THR A 190 -6.63 -7.13 -20.22
CA THR A 190 -7.57 -8.26 -20.15
C THR A 190 -8.25 -8.32 -18.79
N PHE A 191 -7.53 -8.03 -17.70
CA PHE A 191 -8.16 -7.82 -16.39
C PHE A 191 -9.21 -6.71 -16.43
N SER A 192 -8.84 -5.55 -16.98
CA SER A 192 -9.73 -4.39 -17.06
C SER A 192 -11.01 -4.65 -17.88
N ARG A 193 -10.92 -5.49 -18.91
CA ARG A 193 -12.05 -5.88 -19.76
C ARG A 193 -12.91 -6.95 -19.09
N ASP A 194 -12.28 -8.03 -18.62
CA ASP A 194 -12.98 -9.25 -18.25
C ASP A 194 -13.41 -9.30 -16.78
N ALA A 195 -12.63 -8.68 -15.87
CA ALA A 195 -12.94 -8.67 -14.44
C ALA A 195 -13.70 -7.41 -14.01
N VAL A 196 -13.35 -6.26 -14.57
CA VAL A 196 -13.92 -4.95 -14.18
C VAL A 196 -14.96 -4.46 -15.19
N GLY A 197 -14.91 -4.91 -16.45
CA GLY A 197 -15.87 -4.47 -17.48
C GLY A 197 -15.68 -3.02 -17.92
N ARG A 198 -14.49 -2.44 -17.74
CA ARG A 198 -14.27 -0.99 -17.88
C ARG A 198 -13.77 -0.56 -19.26
N TYR A 199 -12.96 -1.38 -19.90
CA TYR A 199 -12.39 -1.07 -21.22
C TYR A 199 -12.69 -2.22 -22.17
N ASN A 200 -13.26 -1.91 -23.33
CA ASN A 200 -13.54 -2.88 -24.40
C ASN A 200 -12.51 -2.82 -25.53
N ASP A 201 -11.63 -1.82 -25.53
CA ASP A 201 -10.63 -1.56 -26.56
C ASP A 201 -9.24 -1.30 -25.94
N ASN A 202 -8.23 -1.97 -26.48
CA ASN A 202 -6.86 -1.93 -25.97
C ASN A 202 -6.19 -0.57 -26.26
N THR A 203 -6.52 0.06 -27.39
CA THR A 203 -5.98 1.37 -27.75
C THR A 203 -6.39 2.44 -26.74
N THR A 204 -7.67 2.46 -26.37
CA THR A 204 -8.21 3.38 -25.37
C THR A 204 -7.64 3.11 -23.99
N PHE A 205 -7.49 1.83 -23.61
CA PHE A 205 -6.82 1.45 -22.37
C PHE A 205 -5.39 1.98 -22.34
N ASN A 206 -4.59 1.72 -23.38
CA ASN A 206 -3.20 2.16 -23.46
C ASN A 206 -3.05 3.67 -23.40
N ASN A 207 -3.89 4.41 -24.14
CA ASN A 207 -3.90 5.87 -24.14
C ASN A 207 -4.24 6.48 -22.76
N HIS A 208 -4.95 5.74 -21.92
CA HIS A 208 -5.30 6.14 -20.56
C HIS A 208 -4.32 5.63 -19.50
N SER A 209 -3.55 4.57 -19.79
CA SER A 209 -2.69 3.88 -18.81
C SER A 209 -1.21 4.20 -18.96
N TYR A 210 -0.68 4.35 -20.18
CA TYR A 210 0.76 4.36 -20.45
C TYR A 210 1.20 5.58 -21.27
N PHE A 211 2.50 5.90 -21.20
CA PHE A 211 3.20 6.87 -22.05
C PHE A 211 2.71 8.32 -21.96
N THR A 212 2.03 8.67 -20.88
CA THR A 212 1.60 10.04 -20.60
C THR A 212 1.68 10.37 -19.12
N ASN A 213 2.10 11.61 -18.82
CA ASN A 213 2.09 12.17 -17.46
C ASN A 213 1.09 13.32 -17.27
N THR A 214 0.35 13.66 -18.33
CA THR A 214 -0.59 14.78 -18.34
C THR A 214 -2.04 14.33 -18.46
N ARG A 215 -2.29 13.25 -19.21
CA ARG A 215 -3.65 12.73 -19.48
C ARG A 215 -3.89 11.33 -18.91
N ARG A 216 -2.95 10.82 -18.09
CA ARG A 216 -3.04 9.48 -17.49
C ARG A 216 -4.29 9.39 -16.62
N ARG A 217 -5.12 8.39 -16.89
CA ARG A 217 -6.32 8.08 -16.11
C ARG A 217 -6.16 6.81 -15.27
N ASN A 218 -5.26 5.91 -15.65
CA ASN A 218 -4.97 4.69 -14.92
C ASN A 218 -3.47 4.57 -14.64
N VAL A 219 -3.10 3.92 -13.55
CA VAL A 219 -1.71 3.53 -13.25
C VAL A 219 -1.66 2.02 -13.15
N ALA A 220 -0.76 1.41 -13.93
CA ALA A 220 -0.63 -0.04 -14.04
C ALA A 220 0.82 -0.45 -13.75
N GLY A 221 1.01 -1.46 -12.91
CA GLY A 221 2.34 -1.96 -12.56
C GLY A 221 2.30 -3.33 -11.88
N SER A 222 3.42 -3.69 -11.26
CA SER A 222 3.61 -4.93 -10.51
C SER A 222 4.18 -4.66 -9.11
N ILE A 223 3.78 -5.49 -8.16
CA ILE A 223 4.38 -5.60 -6.83
C ILE A 223 5.23 -6.86 -6.84
N VAL A 224 6.54 -6.71 -6.78
CA VAL A 224 7.52 -7.77 -7.03
C VAL A 224 8.25 -8.11 -5.73
N TYR A 225 8.21 -9.38 -5.31
CA TYR A 225 8.90 -9.86 -4.12
C TYR A 225 10.34 -10.28 -4.43
N HIS A 226 11.29 -9.69 -3.72
CA HIS A 226 12.72 -9.96 -3.82
C HIS A 226 13.21 -10.66 -2.54
N PRO A 227 13.25 -12.02 -2.50
CA PRO A 227 13.49 -12.77 -1.27
C PRO A 227 14.92 -12.65 -0.71
N ASN A 228 15.89 -12.32 -1.56
CA ASN A 228 17.32 -12.33 -1.21
C ASN A 228 17.82 -11.00 -0.65
N HIS A 229 17.05 -9.92 -0.76
CA HIS A 229 17.41 -8.64 -0.18
C HIS A 229 17.37 -8.72 1.35
N ILE A 230 18.33 -8.07 2.02
CA ILE A 230 18.42 -8.01 3.48
C ILE A 230 18.10 -6.59 3.91
N LEU A 231 17.02 -6.42 4.66
CA LEU A 231 16.63 -5.12 5.20
C LEU A 231 17.60 -4.66 6.30
N LYS A 232 17.57 -3.37 6.65
CA LYS A 232 18.44 -2.77 7.67
C LYS A 232 18.38 -3.46 9.03
N ASN A 233 17.22 -4.02 9.39
CA ASN A 233 17.01 -4.80 10.61
C ASN A 233 17.45 -6.28 10.51
N GLY A 234 18.14 -6.66 9.43
CA GLY A 234 18.60 -8.02 9.16
C GLY A 234 17.52 -8.99 8.66
N SER A 235 16.25 -8.57 8.58
CA SER A 235 15.18 -9.42 8.06
C SER A 235 15.27 -9.59 6.54
N LYS A 236 14.86 -10.76 6.04
CA LYS A 236 14.94 -11.10 4.62
C LYS A 236 13.70 -10.68 3.85
N GLY A 237 13.92 -10.17 2.66
CA GLY A 237 12.91 -9.92 1.65
C GLY A 237 12.39 -8.50 1.65
N ILE A 238 12.30 -7.92 0.45
CA ILE A 238 11.66 -6.64 0.18
C ILE A 238 10.64 -6.80 -0.95
N TYR A 239 9.65 -5.93 -0.99
CA TYR A 239 8.71 -5.81 -2.10
C TYR A 239 9.04 -4.53 -2.86
N THR A 240 8.95 -4.59 -4.18
CA THR A 240 9.15 -3.41 -5.02
C THR A 240 7.89 -3.12 -5.81
N ILE A 241 7.56 -1.84 -5.96
CA ILE A 241 6.57 -1.37 -6.92
C ILE A 241 7.34 -1.05 -8.20
N GLU A 242 6.99 -1.71 -9.28
CA GLU A 242 7.65 -1.59 -10.58
C GLU A 242 6.63 -1.29 -11.68
N PHE A 243 7.05 -0.52 -12.69
CA PHE A 243 6.22 -0.17 -13.85
C PHE A 243 6.87 -0.69 -15.13
N TRP A 244 6.11 -0.74 -16.23
CA TRP A 244 6.61 -1.17 -17.53
C TRP A 244 7.86 -0.36 -17.93
N PRO A 245 9.01 -0.97 -18.32
CA PRO A 245 10.27 -0.26 -18.46
C PRO A 245 10.24 0.97 -19.37
N SER A 246 9.46 0.96 -20.45
CA SER A 246 9.37 2.10 -21.36
C SER A 246 8.32 3.14 -20.95
N ASP A 247 7.54 2.90 -19.90
CA ASP A 247 6.52 3.84 -19.42
C ASP A 247 7.14 4.90 -18.49
N PRO A 248 7.15 6.19 -18.86
CA PRO A 248 7.60 7.27 -17.99
C PRO A 248 6.51 7.56 -16.95
N VAL A 249 6.64 7.02 -15.74
CA VAL A 249 5.69 7.26 -14.64
C VAL A 249 6.22 8.35 -13.71
N ALA A 250 5.66 9.56 -13.79
CA ALA A 250 6.06 10.69 -12.95
C ALA A 250 5.75 10.44 -11.46
N PHE A 251 6.52 11.11 -10.59
CA PHE A 251 6.46 10.99 -9.12
C PHE A 251 5.03 11.00 -8.57
N LYS A 252 4.17 11.90 -9.04
CA LYS A 252 2.78 11.99 -8.56
C LYS A 252 1.99 10.69 -8.71
N TYR A 253 2.25 9.91 -9.77
CA TYR A 253 1.61 8.61 -10.00
C TYR A 253 2.29 7.49 -9.21
N VAL A 254 3.61 7.56 -9.05
CA VAL A 254 4.35 6.65 -8.17
C VAL A 254 3.87 6.80 -6.73
N LYS A 255 3.70 8.04 -6.23
CA LYS A 255 3.16 8.35 -4.91
C LYS A 255 1.76 7.76 -4.72
N ILE A 256 0.86 7.97 -5.69
CA ILE A 256 -0.50 7.40 -5.67
C ILE A 256 -0.43 5.87 -5.54
N ALA A 257 0.36 5.20 -6.39
CA ALA A 257 0.49 3.75 -6.35
C ALA A 257 1.05 3.27 -5.00
N TYR A 258 2.16 3.87 -4.56
CA TYR A 258 2.81 3.53 -3.31
C TYR A 258 1.85 3.65 -2.12
N GLU A 259 1.21 4.80 -1.94
CA GLU A 259 0.34 5.05 -0.80
C GLU A 259 -0.92 4.17 -0.81
N MET A 260 -1.55 3.96 -1.96
CA MET A 260 -2.71 3.07 -2.05
C MET A 260 -2.34 1.60 -1.80
N ILE A 261 -1.18 1.16 -2.31
CA ILE A 261 -0.72 -0.23 -2.13
C ILE A 261 -0.40 -0.52 -0.66
N ILE A 262 0.30 0.36 0.06
CA ILE A 262 0.60 0.11 1.49
C ILE A 262 -0.62 0.19 2.39
N THR A 263 -1.67 0.91 1.99
CA THR A 263 -2.97 0.91 2.66
C THR A 263 -3.71 -0.39 2.41
N ALA A 264 -3.72 -0.90 1.17
CA ALA A 264 -4.36 -2.16 0.81
C ALA A 264 -3.56 -3.42 1.21
N MET A 265 -2.27 -3.26 1.52
CA MET A 265 -1.36 -4.36 1.84
C MET A 265 -0.48 -4.00 3.05
N PRO A 266 -1.08 -3.87 4.26
CA PRO A 266 -0.38 -3.34 5.42
C PRO A 266 0.85 -4.15 5.85
N PHE A 267 0.91 -5.43 5.51
CA PHE A 267 2.08 -6.25 5.78
C PHE A 267 3.33 -5.78 5.00
N LEU A 268 3.19 -4.97 3.94
CA LEU A 268 4.31 -4.41 3.17
C LEU A 268 5.02 -3.25 3.87
N ARG A 269 4.39 -2.59 4.84
CA ARG A 269 4.95 -1.42 5.53
C ARG A 269 6.31 -1.76 6.17
N GLY A 270 7.29 -0.88 5.98
CA GLY A 270 8.68 -1.07 6.38
C GLY A 270 9.46 -2.11 5.56
N LYS A 271 8.88 -2.65 4.48
CA LYS A 271 9.55 -3.61 3.58
C LYS A 271 9.14 -3.45 2.12
N VAL A 272 8.83 -2.22 1.71
CA VAL A 272 8.44 -1.88 0.35
C VAL A 272 9.19 -0.65 -0.16
N ALA A 273 9.52 -0.65 -1.44
CA ALA A 273 10.15 0.48 -2.11
C ALA A 273 9.66 0.61 -3.56
N TYR A 274 9.77 1.79 -4.14
CA TYR A 274 9.73 1.97 -5.59
C TYR A 274 11.10 1.59 -6.17
N HIS A 275 11.11 0.75 -7.21
CA HIS A 275 12.32 0.41 -7.95
C HIS A 275 12.20 0.97 -9.38
N PRO A 276 12.95 2.04 -9.74
CA PRO A 276 13.02 2.53 -11.11
C PRO A 276 13.85 1.56 -11.96
N SER A 277 13.21 0.50 -12.45
CA SER A 277 13.86 -0.67 -13.05
C SER A 277 14.43 -0.41 -14.46
N SER A 278 14.19 0.77 -15.03
CA SER A 278 14.63 1.13 -16.39
C SER A 278 15.32 2.49 -16.46
N GLU A 279 16.04 2.74 -17.55
CA GLU A 279 16.67 4.05 -17.77
C GLU A 279 15.65 5.18 -17.91
N THR A 280 14.50 4.90 -18.54
CA THR A 280 13.39 5.86 -18.64
C THR A 280 12.90 6.29 -17.25
N GLN A 281 12.76 5.32 -16.33
CA GLN A 281 12.30 5.57 -14.97
C GLN A 281 13.37 6.21 -14.10
N ARG A 282 14.65 5.79 -14.22
CA ARG A 282 15.78 6.38 -13.47
C ARG A 282 16.02 7.84 -13.85
N SER A 283 16.04 8.14 -15.15
CA SER A 283 16.17 9.51 -15.64
C SER A 283 15.06 10.42 -15.07
N LEU A 284 13.82 9.92 -15.00
CA LEU A 284 12.69 10.67 -14.43
C LEU A 284 12.82 10.84 -12.91
N TYR A 285 13.17 9.76 -12.20
CA TYR A 285 13.46 9.80 -10.76
C TYR A 285 14.52 10.86 -10.41
N PHE A 286 15.64 10.90 -11.15
CA PHE A 286 16.69 11.88 -10.90
C PHE A 286 16.19 13.32 -11.08
N ASN A 287 15.33 13.57 -12.06
CA ASN A 287 14.72 14.89 -12.28
C ASN A 287 13.71 15.29 -11.19
N GLU A 288 13.11 14.32 -10.49
CA GLU A 288 12.07 14.53 -9.46
C GLU A 288 12.57 14.21 -8.04
N THR A 289 13.90 14.17 -7.83
CA THR A 289 14.51 13.72 -6.56
C THR A 289 14.00 14.52 -5.35
N ASN A 290 13.70 15.80 -5.52
CA ASN A 290 13.22 16.65 -4.42
C ASN A 290 11.82 16.23 -3.97
N GLU A 291 10.95 15.86 -4.89
CA GLU A 291 9.62 15.34 -4.59
C GLU A 291 9.72 14.02 -3.84
N TYR A 292 10.60 13.10 -4.27
CA TYR A 292 10.84 11.84 -3.55
C TYR A 292 11.38 12.07 -2.12
N ARG A 293 12.35 12.98 -1.96
CA ARG A 293 12.89 13.36 -0.63
C ARG A 293 11.82 13.94 0.29
N ASN A 294 10.88 14.70 -0.27
CA ASN A 294 9.75 15.29 0.46
C ASN A 294 8.52 14.37 0.45
N SER A 295 8.71 13.06 0.37
CA SER A 295 7.63 12.08 0.34
C SER A 295 7.91 10.88 1.25
N ARG A 296 6.92 9.99 1.34
CA ARG A 296 7.05 8.71 2.04
C ARG A 296 7.53 7.59 1.13
N VAL A 297 7.67 7.85 -0.17
CA VAL A 297 8.08 6.85 -1.16
C VAL A 297 9.53 6.51 -0.91
N THR A 298 9.76 5.31 -0.38
CA THR A 298 11.11 4.72 -0.33
C THR A 298 11.52 4.33 -1.74
N VAL A 299 12.75 4.62 -2.13
CA VAL A 299 13.31 4.22 -3.43
C VAL A 299 14.48 3.28 -3.19
N ILE A 300 14.57 2.21 -3.98
CA ILE A 300 15.70 1.29 -3.98
C ILE A 300 16.23 1.20 -5.41
N ASP A 301 17.55 1.35 -5.58
CA ASP A 301 18.17 1.16 -6.89
C ASP A 301 18.54 -0.31 -7.13
N THR A 302 18.82 -0.65 -8.38
CA THR A 302 19.13 -2.02 -8.80
C THR A 302 20.39 -2.57 -8.12
N ASN A 303 21.39 -1.73 -7.84
CA ASN A 303 22.63 -2.16 -7.18
C ASN A 303 22.38 -2.50 -5.72
N GLU A 304 21.57 -1.71 -5.01
CA GLU A 304 21.16 -2.04 -3.63
C GLU A 304 20.24 -3.28 -3.59
N LEU A 305 19.31 -3.38 -4.54
CA LEU A 305 18.34 -4.47 -4.61
C LEU A 305 19.01 -5.82 -4.88
N MET A 306 19.96 -5.85 -5.82
CA MET A 306 20.61 -7.06 -6.32
C MET A 306 22.05 -7.26 -5.84
N GLY A 307 22.65 -6.29 -5.17
CA GLY A 307 24.09 -6.32 -4.82
C GLY A 307 24.52 -7.47 -3.91
N ASN A 308 23.58 -8.10 -3.20
CA ASN A 308 23.84 -9.29 -2.37
C ASN A 308 23.69 -10.61 -3.14
N ILE A 309 23.33 -10.56 -4.43
CA ILE A 309 23.24 -11.73 -5.30
C ILE A 309 24.63 -11.98 -5.89
N THR A 310 25.34 -12.97 -5.34
CA THR A 310 26.69 -13.35 -5.79
C THR A 310 26.68 -14.31 -6.98
N TYR A 311 25.54 -14.88 -7.32
CA TYR A 311 25.38 -15.85 -8.40
C TYR A 311 23.95 -15.86 -8.92
N ASN A 312 23.81 -15.87 -10.24
CA ASN A 312 22.55 -16.04 -10.95
C ASN A 312 22.64 -17.20 -11.95
N ALA A 313 21.84 -18.23 -11.73
CA ALA A 313 21.71 -19.33 -12.67
C ALA A 313 20.82 -18.91 -13.85
N LEU A 314 21.41 -18.68 -15.02
CA LEU A 314 20.66 -18.33 -16.24
C LEU A 314 19.96 -19.56 -16.85
N ASN A 315 20.58 -20.74 -16.75
CA ASN A 315 20.03 -22.00 -17.21
C ASN A 315 20.09 -23.00 -16.06
N THR A 316 18.93 -23.46 -15.60
CA THR A 316 18.83 -24.46 -14.52
C THR A 316 18.44 -25.82 -15.10
N GLY A 317 19.05 -26.89 -14.62
CA GLY A 317 18.86 -28.24 -15.13
C GLY A 317 20.10 -29.10 -14.87
N GLU A 318 20.07 -30.34 -15.33
CA GLU A 318 21.23 -31.24 -15.28
C GLU A 318 21.95 -31.24 -16.62
N SER A 319 23.27 -31.07 -16.61
CA SER A 319 24.10 -31.13 -17.80
C SER A 319 25.51 -31.64 -17.47
N TYR A 320 26.22 -32.11 -18.48
CA TYR A 320 27.61 -32.56 -18.37
C TYR A 320 28.48 -31.78 -19.34
N GLY A 321 29.56 -31.20 -18.84
CA GLY A 321 30.46 -30.37 -19.62
C GLY A 321 31.66 -29.90 -18.83
N ARG A 322 32.52 -29.10 -19.47
CA ARG A 322 33.67 -28.46 -18.82
C ARG A 322 33.21 -27.16 -18.21
N LEU A 323 33.37 -27.00 -16.90
CA LEU A 323 33.10 -25.73 -16.24
C LEU A 323 34.14 -24.69 -16.67
N LYS A 324 33.70 -23.57 -17.24
CA LYS A 324 34.57 -22.53 -17.79
C LYS A 324 34.11 -21.14 -17.36
N LEU A 325 34.97 -20.41 -16.66
CA LEU A 325 34.77 -18.98 -16.38
C LEU A 325 35.14 -18.18 -17.63
N ILE A 326 34.21 -17.36 -18.11
CA ILE A 326 34.39 -16.53 -19.30
C ILE A 326 34.53 -15.07 -18.87
N SER A 327 35.69 -14.50 -19.17
CA SER A 327 35.98 -13.07 -19.09
C SER A 327 36.20 -12.55 -20.51
N GLY A 328 35.34 -11.63 -20.97
CA GLY A 328 35.40 -11.05 -22.31
C GLY A 328 35.06 -12.02 -23.45
N SER A 329 35.49 -11.69 -24.68
CA SER A 329 35.21 -12.49 -25.87
C SER A 329 36.09 -13.75 -25.91
N GLN A 330 35.50 -14.92 -25.69
CA GLN A 330 36.18 -16.21 -25.78
C GLN A 330 35.34 -17.21 -26.59
N ASN A 331 36.02 -18.17 -27.24
CA ASN A 331 35.33 -19.28 -27.88
C ASN A 331 34.67 -20.19 -26.83
N ILE A 332 33.37 -20.38 -26.97
CA ILE A 332 32.54 -21.29 -26.17
C ILE A 332 32.07 -22.44 -27.06
N SER A 333 32.08 -23.66 -26.52
CA SER A 333 31.57 -24.86 -27.19
C SER A 333 30.27 -25.33 -26.53
N PHE A 334 29.48 -26.14 -27.25
CA PHE A 334 28.33 -26.86 -26.68
C PHE A 334 28.69 -27.81 -25.52
N ARG A 335 29.99 -28.10 -25.32
CA ARG A 335 30.51 -28.93 -24.22
C ARG A 335 30.90 -28.11 -22.98
N ASP A 336 30.81 -26.78 -23.04
CA ASP A 336 31.20 -25.92 -21.93
C ASP A 336 29.98 -25.52 -21.10
N ILE A 337 30.10 -25.61 -19.78
CA ILE A 337 29.17 -25.01 -18.82
C ILE A 337 29.81 -23.68 -18.42
N VAL A 338 29.22 -22.58 -18.89
CA VAL A 338 29.83 -21.25 -18.74
C VAL A 338 29.41 -20.58 -17.43
N ILE A 339 30.41 -20.02 -16.73
CA ILE A 339 30.20 -19.01 -15.68
C ILE A 339 30.56 -17.68 -16.32
N LEU A 340 29.64 -16.73 -16.28
CA LEU A 340 29.82 -15.41 -16.87
C LEU A 340 29.95 -14.37 -15.76
N GLU A 341 30.86 -13.42 -15.91
CA GLU A 341 31.01 -12.30 -14.98
C GLU A 341 29.88 -11.26 -15.14
N ASN A 342 29.28 -11.18 -16.34
CA ASN A 342 28.15 -10.31 -16.66
C ASN A 342 27.03 -11.10 -17.37
N ILE A 343 25.79 -10.62 -17.29
CA ILE A 343 24.67 -11.20 -18.05
C ILE A 343 24.88 -10.88 -19.55
N PRO A 344 24.72 -11.85 -20.48
CA PRO A 344 24.80 -11.57 -21.91
C PRO A 344 23.77 -10.53 -22.37
N ASN A 345 24.20 -9.56 -23.17
CA ASN A 345 23.39 -8.44 -23.70
C ASN A 345 22.94 -7.38 -22.69
N ASP A 346 23.63 -7.23 -21.56
CA ASP A 346 23.51 -6.06 -20.69
C ASP A 346 24.32 -4.86 -21.22
#